data_AF-A0A0L8V4L1-F1
#
_entry.id   AF-A0A0L8V4L1-F1
#
_cell.length_a   1.000
_cell.length_b   1.000
_cell.length_c   1.000
_cell.angle_alpha   90.00
_cell.angle_beta   90.00
_cell.angle_gamma   90.00
#
_symmetry.space_group_name_H-M   'P 1'
#
loop_
_entity.id
_entity.type
_entity.pdbx_description
1 polymer ?
#
loop_
_entity_poly.entity_id
_entity_poly.type
_entity_poly.pdbx_seq_one_letter_code
_entity_poly.pdbx_strand_id
1 'polypeptide(L)'
;MKNLNLITSLFLLLLLSSSISFADEKPDEKKITLKMPEDVRAVVDNSCFGCHNTDSRNEDAREHLDFKTMHQLSDIKKLGAFKEIREVIEENEMPPKKFLERRPEKELTEEQKKILIDWVKKESVALMNQNQ
;
A
#
# COMPACT_ATOMS: atom_id res chain seq x y z
N MET A 1 -39.31 -16.49 -61.63
CA MET A 1 -37.89 -16.83 -61.92
C MET A 1 -37.12 -16.78 -60.61
N LYS A 2 -36.61 -17.93 -60.20
CA LYS A 2 -35.44 -18.18 -59.32
C LYS A 2 -35.17 -17.16 -58.20
N ASN A 3 -35.64 -17.55 -57.02
CA ASN A 3 -34.97 -17.50 -55.72
C ASN A 3 -33.47 -17.13 -55.80
N LEU A 4 -33.04 -16.11 -55.05
CA LEU A 4 -31.72 -16.16 -54.43
C LEU A 4 -31.71 -15.36 -53.14
N ASN A 5 -31.57 -16.11 -52.05
CA ASN A 5 -31.31 -15.64 -50.70
C ASN A 5 -30.05 -14.76 -50.67
N LEU A 6 -30.15 -13.60 -50.04
CA LEU A 6 -29.06 -13.08 -49.20
C LEU A 6 -29.66 -12.19 -48.10
N ILE A 7 -30.70 -12.71 -47.45
CA ILE A 7 -31.21 -12.17 -46.19
C ILE A 7 -30.14 -12.44 -45.13
N THR A 8 -29.87 -11.43 -44.31
CA THR A 8 -29.33 -11.53 -42.94
C THR A 8 -27.92 -12.11 -42.75
N SER A 9 -26.88 -11.41 -43.22
CA SER A 9 -25.51 -11.71 -42.77
C SER A 9 -24.67 -10.46 -42.54
N LEU A 10 -25.15 -9.58 -41.66
CA LEU A 10 -24.26 -8.72 -40.86
C LEU A 10 -24.81 -8.39 -39.46
N PHE A 11 -26.02 -8.82 -39.12
CA PHE A 11 -26.64 -8.62 -37.80
C PHE A 11 -26.67 -9.89 -36.93
N LEU A 12 -25.79 -10.87 -37.19
CA LEU A 12 -25.69 -12.13 -36.44
C LEU A 12 -24.28 -12.42 -35.90
N LEU A 13 -23.46 -11.40 -35.66
CA LEU A 13 -22.11 -11.59 -35.10
C LEU A 13 -21.75 -10.63 -33.95
N LEU A 14 -22.75 -10.16 -33.22
CA LEU A 14 -22.53 -9.54 -31.90
C LEU A 14 -23.68 -9.80 -30.92
N LEU A 15 -24.33 -10.96 -31.10
CA LEU A 15 -25.25 -11.55 -30.12
C LEU A 15 -24.72 -12.93 -29.68
N LEU A 16 -23.41 -12.98 -29.38
CA LEU A 16 -22.83 -14.08 -28.61
C LEU A 16 -22.10 -13.49 -27.40
N SER A 17 -22.82 -13.54 -26.28
CA SER A 17 -22.29 -14.04 -25.02
C SER A 17 -20.91 -13.53 -24.64
N SER A 18 -20.83 -12.29 -24.18
CA SER A 18 -20.03 -12.04 -22.99
C SER A 18 -21.01 -11.87 -21.85
N SER A 19 -21.38 -12.99 -21.24
CA SER A 19 -21.94 -12.98 -19.90
C SER A 19 -20.88 -12.31 -19.03
N ILE A 20 -21.03 -11.02 -18.78
CA ILE A 20 -20.30 -10.37 -17.70
C ILE A 20 -20.91 -10.98 -16.45
N SER A 21 -20.31 -12.09 -16.00
CA SER A 21 -20.43 -12.51 -14.63
C SER A 21 -19.82 -11.39 -13.80
N PHE A 22 -20.64 -10.44 -13.37
CA PHE A 22 -20.40 -9.76 -12.12
C PHE A 22 -20.48 -10.87 -11.07
N ALA A 23 -19.34 -11.50 -10.81
CA ALA A 23 -19.17 -12.24 -9.58
C ALA A 23 -19.49 -11.20 -8.49
N ASP A 24 -20.59 -11.42 -7.77
CA ASP A 24 -20.78 -10.84 -6.46
C ASP A 24 -19.48 -11.11 -5.69
N GLU A 25 -18.61 -10.11 -5.62
CA GLU A 25 -17.56 -10.09 -4.62
C GLU A 25 -18.31 -9.93 -3.31
N LYS A 26 -18.69 -11.07 -2.72
CA LYS A 26 -19.16 -11.13 -1.34
C LYS A 26 -18.17 -10.28 -0.54
N PRO A 27 -18.62 -9.29 0.23
CA PRO A 27 -17.70 -8.54 1.08
C PRO A 27 -16.98 -9.57 1.95
N ASP A 28 -15.69 -9.76 1.70
CA ASP A 28 -14.82 -10.60 2.52
C ASP A 28 -14.66 -9.88 3.86
N GLU A 29 -15.66 -10.11 4.70
CA GLU A 29 -15.74 -9.67 6.06
C GLU A 29 -14.55 -10.31 6.78
N LYS A 30 -13.56 -9.48 7.13
CA LYS A 30 -12.37 -9.78 7.95
C LYS A 30 -11.07 -10.12 7.20
N LYS A 31 -10.76 -9.38 6.13
CA LYS A 31 -9.37 -9.04 5.79
C LYS A 31 -9.19 -7.56 6.08
N ILE A 32 -8.62 -7.21 7.22
CA ILE A 32 -8.25 -5.82 7.54
C ILE A 32 -7.17 -5.43 6.55
N THR A 33 -7.64 -4.90 5.42
CA THR A 33 -6.82 -4.33 4.38
C THR A 33 -6.14 -3.12 5.01
N LEU A 34 -4.90 -3.30 5.43
CA LEU A 34 -3.96 -2.22 5.64
C LEU A 34 -3.66 -1.59 4.26
N LYS A 35 -4.67 -1.00 3.62
CA LYS A 35 -4.43 -0.14 2.47
C LYS A 35 -3.91 1.16 3.06
N MET A 36 -2.59 1.29 3.04
CA MET A 36 -1.90 2.51 3.41
C MET A 36 -2.61 3.71 2.76
N PRO A 37 -3.09 4.69 3.56
CA PRO A 37 -3.74 5.89 3.04
C PRO A 37 -2.90 6.58 1.96
N GLU A 38 -3.54 7.29 1.03
CA GLU A 38 -2.84 7.87 -0.12
C GLU A 38 -1.80 8.92 0.27
N ASP A 39 -2.12 9.75 1.25
CA ASP A 39 -1.20 10.73 1.85
C ASP A 39 0.00 10.06 2.51
N VAL A 40 -0.22 9.01 3.29
CA VAL A 40 0.85 8.20 3.91
C VAL A 40 1.73 7.57 2.83
N ARG A 41 1.11 6.96 1.81
CA ARG A 41 1.82 6.32 0.70
C ARG A 41 2.70 7.32 -0.04
N ALA A 42 2.20 8.52 -0.31
CA ALA A 42 2.98 9.56 -0.99
C ALA A 42 4.26 9.92 -0.21
N VAL A 43 4.18 10.01 1.12
CA VAL A 43 5.35 10.27 1.97
C VAL A 43 6.31 9.08 1.99
N VAL A 44 5.79 7.87 2.18
CA VAL A 44 6.58 6.62 2.20
C VAL A 44 7.32 6.43 0.88
N ASP A 45 6.63 6.58 -0.25
CA ASP A 45 7.22 6.44 -1.59
C ASP A 45 8.32 7.47 -1.83
N ASN A 46 8.12 8.72 -1.39
CA ASN A 46 9.13 9.75 -1.55
C ASN A 46 10.36 9.48 -0.69
N SER A 47 10.20 9.27 0.62
CA SER A 47 11.30 9.42 1.59
C SER A 47 11.81 8.11 2.18
N CYS A 48 11.08 6.99 2.03
CA CYS A 48 11.39 5.76 2.77
C CYS A 48 11.54 4.53 1.85
N PHE A 49 10.64 4.38 0.87
CA PHE A 49 10.47 3.14 0.11
C PHE A 49 11.71 2.73 -0.67
N GLY A 50 12.54 3.68 -1.11
CA GLY A 50 13.79 3.38 -1.83
C GLY A 50 14.76 2.48 -1.07
N CYS A 51 14.72 2.47 0.27
CA CYS A 51 15.55 1.63 1.13
C CYS A 51 14.76 0.56 1.88
N HIS A 52 13.54 0.87 2.32
CA HIS A 52 12.70 0.01 3.16
C HIS A 52 11.75 -0.86 2.34
N ASN A 53 12.30 -1.71 1.47
CA ASN A 53 11.51 -2.63 0.68
C ASN A 53 12.29 -3.92 0.36
N THR A 54 11.57 -5.00 0.03
CA THR A 54 12.15 -6.32 -0.28
C THR A 54 13.26 -6.29 -1.33
N ASP A 55 13.13 -5.44 -2.36
CA ASP A 55 14.05 -5.36 -3.49
C ASP A 55 15.27 -4.46 -3.22
N SER A 56 15.30 -3.79 -2.06
CA SER A 56 16.39 -2.91 -1.68
C SER A 56 17.71 -3.67 -1.50
N ARG A 57 18.81 -3.05 -1.92
CA ARG A 57 20.17 -3.53 -1.66
C ARG A 57 20.69 -3.14 -0.27
N ASN A 58 19.95 -2.29 0.45
CA ASN A 58 20.28 -1.92 1.83
C ASN A 58 19.64 -2.94 2.77
N GLU A 59 20.40 -3.99 3.08
CA GLU A 59 19.93 -5.12 3.89
C GLU A 59 19.53 -4.69 5.30
N ASP A 60 20.32 -3.82 5.92
CA ASP A 60 20.08 -3.29 7.27
C ASP A 60 18.76 -2.50 7.33
N ALA A 61 18.51 -1.58 6.39
CA ALA A 61 17.24 -0.87 6.34
C ALA A 61 16.05 -1.80 6.13
N ARG A 62 16.18 -2.79 5.23
CA ARG A 62 15.13 -3.79 4.95
C ARG A 62 14.84 -4.68 6.15
N GLU A 63 15.86 -5.07 6.92
CA GLU A 63 15.72 -5.91 8.11
C GLU A 63 14.93 -5.20 9.22
N HIS A 64 15.20 -3.91 9.42
CA HIS A 64 14.46 -3.10 10.38
C HIS A 64 13.02 -2.84 9.93
N LEU A 65 12.80 -2.58 8.63
CA LEU A 65 11.48 -2.33 8.08
C LEU A 65 11.43 -2.60 6.58
N ASP A 66 10.44 -3.40 6.17
CA ASP A 66 10.10 -3.65 4.76
C ASP A 66 8.61 -3.36 4.53
N PHE A 67 8.33 -2.24 3.86
CA PHE A 67 6.95 -1.81 3.60
C PHE A 67 6.18 -2.79 2.68
N LYS A 68 6.86 -3.57 1.83
CA LYS A 68 6.18 -4.55 0.98
C LYS A 68 5.64 -5.72 1.79
N THR A 69 6.38 -6.16 2.81
CA THR A 69 6.04 -7.36 3.59
C THR A 69 5.44 -7.04 4.97
N MET A 70 5.36 -5.75 5.36
CA MET A 70 4.80 -5.31 6.64
C MET A 70 3.39 -5.86 6.93
N HIS A 71 2.56 -6.02 5.90
CA HIS A 71 1.20 -6.58 6.03
C HIS A 71 1.19 -8.05 6.50
N GLN A 72 2.29 -8.78 6.28
CA GLN A 72 2.47 -10.19 6.62
C GLN A 72 2.95 -10.41 8.05
N LEU A 73 3.40 -9.34 8.73
CA LEU A 73 3.82 -9.39 10.12
C LEU A 73 2.65 -9.78 11.03
N SER A 74 2.96 -10.48 12.13
CA SER A 74 1.99 -10.66 13.22
C SER A 74 1.66 -9.32 13.86
N ASP A 75 0.51 -9.22 14.53
CA ASP A 75 0.04 -7.95 15.09
C ASP A 75 1.02 -7.35 16.10
N ILE A 76 1.64 -8.18 16.95
CA ILE A 76 2.69 -7.73 17.89
C ILE A 76 3.90 -7.16 17.13
N LYS A 77 4.31 -7.78 16.02
CA LYS A 77 5.41 -7.28 15.19
C LYS A 77 5.02 -5.99 14.46
N LYS A 78 3.78 -5.86 13.99
CA LYS A 78 3.27 -4.60 13.41
C LYS A 78 3.28 -3.48 14.44
N LEU A 79 2.83 -3.73 15.67
CA LEU A 79 2.87 -2.76 16.77
C LEU A 79 4.30 -2.32 17.08
N GLY A 80 5.25 -3.26 17.10
CA GLY A 80 6.68 -2.95 17.23
C GLY A 80 7.19 -2.05 16.10
N ALA A 81 6.89 -2.39 14.84
CA ALA A 81 7.26 -1.59 13.68
C ALA A 81 6.62 -0.18 13.72
N PHE A 82 5.34 -0.07 14.09
CA PHE A 82 4.65 1.22 14.23
C PHE A 82 5.26 2.09 15.32
N LYS A 83 5.64 1.48 16.45
CA LYS A 83 6.35 2.16 17.53
C LYS A 83 7.69 2.70 17.03
N GLU A 84 8.49 1.86 16.37
CA GLU A 84 9.80 2.23 15.84
C GLU A 84 9.69 3.37 14.81
N ILE A 85 8.79 3.26 13.84
CA ILE A 85 8.53 4.31 12.83
C ILE A 85 8.23 5.64 13.51
N ARG A 86 7.38 5.65 14.54
CA ARG A 86 7.06 6.87 15.29
C ARG A 86 8.32 7.45 15.95
N GLU A 87 9.07 6.63 16.68
CA GLU A 87 10.21 7.08 17.49
C GLU A 87 11.31 7.67 16.61
N VAL A 88 11.74 6.98 15.55
CA VAL A 88 12.80 7.48 14.65
C VAL A 88 12.39 8.74 13.87
N ILE A 89 11.09 8.97 13.65
CA ILE A 89 10.58 10.19 13.03
C ILE A 89 10.50 11.34 14.05
N GLU A 90 9.97 11.08 15.26
CA GLU A 90 9.91 12.07 16.35
C GLU A 90 11.33 12.54 16.75
N GLU A 91 12.32 11.64 16.71
CA GLU A 91 13.73 11.92 17.01
C GLU A 91 14.53 12.47 15.81
N ASN A 92 13.92 12.59 14.63
CA ASN A 92 14.57 13.04 13.38
C ASN A 92 15.78 12.17 12.97
N GLU A 93 15.75 10.88 13.30
CA GLU A 93 16.77 9.91 12.89
C GLU A 93 16.57 9.45 11.45
N MET A 94 15.33 9.46 10.96
CA MET A 94 14.96 9.06 9.60
C MET A 94 14.33 10.19 8.78
N PRO A 95 14.77 10.39 7.52
CA PRO A 95 15.92 9.75 6.88
C PRO A 95 17.27 10.18 7.51
N PRO A 96 18.32 9.34 7.49
CA PRO A 96 19.57 9.65 8.17
C PRO A 96 20.24 10.92 7.63
N LYS A 97 20.82 11.74 8.51
CA LYS A 97 21.48 13.01 8.12
C LYS A 97 22.49 12.86 6.98
N LYS A 98 23.34 11.82 7.01
CA LYS A 98 24.32 11.50 5.95
C LYS A 98 23.69 11.14 4.59
N PHE A 99 22.45 10.66 4.59
CA PHE A 99 21.68 10.45 3.37
C PHE A 99 21.13 11.77 2.86
N LEU A 100 20.57 12.60 3.75
CA LEU A 100 20.03 13.92 3.43
C LEU A 100 21.08 14.90 2.90
N GLU A 101 22.34 14.81 3.34
CA GLU A 101 23.46 15.57 2.77
C GLU A 101 23.58 15.43 1.24
N ARG A 102 23.20 14.27 0.70
CA ARG A 102 23.23 13.95 -0.74
C ARG A 102 21.85 13.99 -1.40
N ARG A 103 20.79 13.96 -0.59
CA ARG A 103 19.39 13.83 -0.99
C ARG A 103 18.49 14.74 -0.14
N PRO A 104 18.72 16.07 -0.15
CA PRO A 104 17.95 16.99 0.69
C PRO A 104 16.46 17.00 0.34
N GLU A 105 16.09 16.66 -0.89
CA GLU A 105 14.69 16.54 -1.34
C GLU A 105 13.90 15.41 -0.66
N LYS A 106 14.59 14.56 0.12
CA LYS A 106 14.00 13.43 0.84
C LYS A 106 13.71 13.74 2.30
N GLU A 107 14.14 14.90 2.80
CA GLU A 107 13.84 15.34 4.15
C GLU A 107 12.32 15.44 4.36
N LEU A 108 11.87 14.98 5.53
CA LEU A 108 10.45 15.05 5.89
C LEU A 108 10.13 16.46 6.38
N THR A 109 9.10 17.08 5.80
CA THR A 109 8.50 18.28 6.39
C THR A 109 7.75 17.95 7.67
N GLU A 110 7.46 18.94 8.51
CA GLU A 110 6.68 18.73 9.74
C GLU A 110 5.29 18.13 9.46
N GLU A 111 4.65 18.52 8.36
CA GLU A 111 3.39 17.96 7.92
C GLU A 111 3.53 16.49 7.52
N GLN A 112 4.60 16.14 6.81
CA GLN A 112 4.88 14.75 6.41
C GLN A 112 5.18 13.87 7.62
N LYS A 113 5.96 14.37 8.60
CA LYS A 113 6.18 13.68 9.88
C LYS A 113 4.85 13.42 10.58
N LYS A 114 3.99 14.44 10.66
CA LYS A 114 2.67 14.33 11.27
C LYS A 114 1.80 13.27 10.59
N ILE A 115 1.77 13.23 9.26
CA ILE A 115 1.03 12.21 8.49
C ILE A 115 1.46 10.80 8.90
N LEU A 116 2.77 10.54 8.94
CA LEU A 116 3.31 9.23 9.31
C LEU A 116 3.03 8.86 10.77
N ILE A 117 3.26 9.79 11.70
CA ILE A 117 3.05 9.60 13.15
C ILE A 117 1.57 9.34 13.46
N ASP A 118 0.66 10.12 12.89
CA ASP A 118 -0.78 9.96 13.11
C ASP A 118 -1.26 8.62 12.55
N TRP A 119 -0.76 8.23 11.38
CA TRP A 119 -1.08 6.95 10.77
C TRP A 119 -0.66 5.79 11.67
N VAL A 120 0.59 5.71 12.10
CA VAL A 120 1.05 4.58 12.94
C VAL A 120 0.38 4.56 14.31
N LYS A 121 0.03 5.73 14.89
CA LYS A 121 -0.77 5.82 16.12
C LYS A 121 -2.18 5.24 15.91
N LYS A 122 -2.85 5.62 14.82
CA LYS A 122 -4.19 5.13 14.47
C LYS A 122 -4.19 3.62 14.22
N GLU A 123 -3.24 3.11 13.44
CA GLU A 123 -3.13 1.67 13.15
C GLU A 123 -2.82 0.86 14.42
N SER A 124 -1.98 1.40 15.31
CA SER A 124 -1.67 0.75 16.59
C SER A 124 -2.92 0.58 17.46
N VAL A 125 -3.73 1.63 17.60
CA VAL A 125 -5.01 1.57 18.34
C VAL A 125 -5.96 0.57 17.69
N ALA A 126 -6.06 0.57 16.36
CA ALA A 126 -6.91 -0.37 15.63
C ALA A 126 -6.52 -1.84 15.90
N LEU A 127 -5.22 -2.17 15.82
CA LEU A 127 -4.71 -3.52 16.10
C LEU A 127 -4.94 -3.97 17.55
N MET A 128 -4.78 -3.06 18.52
CA MET A 128 -5.02 -3.38 19.93
C MET A 128 -6.50 -3.68 20.19
N ASN A 129 -7.41 -2.96 19.54
CA ASN A 129 -8.85 -3.14 19.74
C ASN A 129 -9.44 -4.33 18.96
N GLN A 130 -8.73 -4.85 17.93
CA GLN A 130 -9.14 -6.03 17.17
C GLN A 130 -8.87 -7.35 17.90
N ASN A 131 -7.99 -7.32 18.90
CA ASN A 131 -7.59 -8.46 19.72
C ASN A 131 -8.31 -8.50 21.08
N GLN A 132 -9.39 -7.70 21.22
CA GLN A 132 -10.35 -7.72 22.33
C GLN A 132 -11.64 -8.40 21.90
#